data_AF-A0A1F7P1Y7-F1
#
_entry.id   AF-A0A1F7P1Y7-F1
#
_cell.length_a   1.000
_cell.length_b   1.000
_cell.length_c   1.000
_cell.angle_alpha   90.00
_cell.angle_beta   90.00
_cell.angle_gamma   90.00
#
_symmetry.space_group_name_H-M   'P 1'
#
loop_
_entity.id
_entity.type
_entity.pdbx_description
1 polymer ?
#
loop_
_entity_poly.entity_id
_entity_poly.type
_entity_poly.pdbx_seq_one_letter_code
_entity_poly.pdbx_strand_id
1 'polypeptide(L)'
;MSKENRMLVPGISRNEYLTTYTIREDAPKGSFWGDGVHSKAHHQQGTDFIRSKKYVNGTQLLSCDSCHDPHGRSDVKHQLRLPVRDPGNSLCASCHTNVAIKAHTAKAVGVEHEQINCVDCHATKTMQTGAGGKGLAKKDGKNYWVNDITGHLFDVPRKTNQAVKGVEPGKAMPIPYINACGTCHDVDDL
;
A
#
# COMPACT_ATOMS: atom_id res chain seq x y z
N MET A 1 -18.14 12.16 19.17
CA MET A 1 -18.59 13.02 20.28
C MET A 1 -17.87 12.57 21.53
N SER A 2 -17.36 13.47 22.37
CA SER A 2 -16.66 13.08 23.61
C SER A 2 -17.61 12.47 24.64
N LYS A 3 -17.06 11.92 25.73
CA LYS A 3 -17.86 11.45 26.88
C LYS A 3 -18.73 12.56 27.48
N GLU A 4 -18.29 13.81 27.37
CA GLU A 4 -19.00 15.04 27.78
C GLU A 4 -19.90 15.60 26.66
N ASN A 5 -20.22 14.79 25.65
CA ASN A 5 -21.07 15.16 24.51
C ASN A 5 -20.55 16.37 23.70
N ARG A 6 -19.23 16.58 23.65
CA ARG A 6 -18.61 17.63 22.84
C ARG A 6 -18.25 17.14 21.44
N MET A 7 -18.46 18.00 20.45
CA MET A 7 -17.99 17.75 19.08
C MET A 7 -16.46 17.73 19.03
N LEU A 8 -15.92 16.97 18.07
CA LEU A 8 -14.48 16.96 17.79
C LEU A 8 -14.02 18.38 17.41
N VAL A 9 -12.98 18.86 18.08
CA VAL A 9 -12.33 20.13 17.74
C VAL A 9 -11.13 19.87 16.84
N PRO A 10 -11.01 20.53 15.67
CA PRO A 10 -9.82 20.42 14.84
C PRO A 10 -8.55 20.86 15.59
N GLY A 11 -7.44 20.16 15.37
CA GLY A 11 -6.14 20.50 15.97
C GLY A 11 -5.82 19.77 17.28
N ILE A 12 -6.72 18.94 17.81
CA ILE A 12 -6.38 18.05 18.94
C ILE A 12 -5.39 16.97 18.52
N SER A 13 -4.68 16.40 19.50
CA SER A 13 -3.77 15.29 19.24
C SER A 13 -4.52 14.02 18.79
N ARG A 14 -3.88 13.17 17.98
CA ARG A 14 -4.45 11.85 17.62
C ARG A 14 -4.70 10.99 18.86
N ASN A 15 -3.84 11.08 19.88
CA ASN A 15 -4.03 10.35 21.13
C ASN A 15 -5.30 10.81 21.87
N GLU A 16 -5.52 12.12 21.95
CA GLU A 16 -6.74 12.68 22.54
C GLU A 16 -7.98 12.26 21.75
N TYR A 17 -7.92 12.32 20.42
CA TYR A 17 -9.00 11.82 19.56
C TYR A 17 -9.35 10.36 19.88
N LEU A 18 -8.35 9.47 19.91
CA LEU A 18 -8.54 8.04 20.12
C LEU A 18 -9.04 7.69 21.53
N THR A 19 -8.62 8.44 22.55
CA THR A 19 -9.00 8.15 23.94
C THR A 19 -10.33 8.81 24.35
N THR A 20 -10.71 9.89 23.66
CA THR A 20 -11.80 10.76 24.13
C THR A 20 -12.96 10.87 23.14
N TYR A 21 -12.72 10.83 21.83
CA TYR A 21 -13.70 11.21 20.82
C TYR A 21 -14.17 10.07 19.91
N THR A 22 -13.57 8.89 20.00
CA THR A 22 -13.99 7.69 19.28
C THR A 22 -13.94 6.44 20.16
N ILE A 23 -14.81 5.47 19.87
CA ILE A 23 -14.75 4.10 20.40
C ILE A 23 -14.24 3.10 19.36
N ARG A 24 -14.00 3.57 18.12
CA ARG A 24 -13.57 2.74 17.01
C ARG A 24 -12.05 2.60 17.05
N GLU A 25 -11.59 1.35 17.11
CA GLU A 25 -10.22 1.02 16.74
C GLU A 25 -10.00 1.32 15.26
N ASP A 26 -8.90 2.02 14.94
CA ASP A 26 -8.55 2.44 13.57
C ASP A 26 -8.37 1.21 12.64
N ALA A 27 -7.91 0.09 13.20
CA ALA A 27 -7.75 -1.18 12.51
C ALA A 27 -7.83 -2.36 13.51
N PRO A 28 -8.99 -3.00 13.69
CA PRO A 28 -9.09 -4.19 14.53
C PRO A 28 -8.29 -5.36 13.93
N LYS A 29 -7.98 -6.39 14.73
CA LYS A 29 -7.17 -7.55 14.28
C LYS A 29 -7.68 -8.20 12.98
N GLY A 30 -8.99 -8.25 12.77
CA GLY A 30 -9.61 -8.80 11.55
C GLY A 30 -9.44 -7.93 10.28
N SER A 31 -8.93 -6.71 10.42
CA SER A 31 -8.66 -5.78 9.33
C SER A 31 -7.24 -5.90 8.77
N PHE A 32 -6.46 -6.88 9.23
CA PHE A 32 -5.15 -7.20 8.66
C PHE A 32 -5.19 -8.55 7.93
N TRP A 33 -4.25 -8.75 7.02
CA TRP A 33 -3.98 -10.05 6.44
C TRP A 33 -3.41 -11.01 7.48
N GLY A 34 -3.30 -12.30 7.12
CA GLY A 34 -2.81 -13.35 8.01
C GLY A 34 -1.39 -13.12 8.55
N ASP A 35 -0.67 -12.13 8.02
CA ASP A 35 0.63 -11.72 8.54
C ASP A 35 0.59 -10.70 9.68
N GLY A 36 -0.58 -10.13 9.99
CA GLY A 36 -0.75 -9.11 11.03
C GLY A 36 -0.07 -7.77 10.71
N VAL A 37 0.51 -7.61 9.52
CA VAL A 37 1.23 -6.41 9.12
C VAL A 37 0.41 -5.62 8.12
N HIS A 38 0.01 -6.24 7.01
CA HIS A 38 -0.60 -5.53 5.90
C HIS A 38 -2.09 -5.34 6.10
N SER A 39 -2.57 -4.13 5.88
CA SER A 39 -3.99 -3.82 5.93
C SER A 39 -4.79 -4.49 4.81
N LYS A 40 -6.02 -4.89 5.14
CA LYS A 40 -6.94 -5.67 4.30
C LYS A 40 -8.28 -4.97 4.05
N ALA A 41 -8.75 -4.17 5.02
CA ALA A 41 -10.07 -3.55 5.02
C ALA A 41 -10.03 -2.08 4.51
N HIS A 42 -11.22 -1.48 4.42
CA HIS A 42 -11.39 -0.10 3.99
C HIS A 42 -10.77 0.90 4.98
N HIS A 43 -10.32 2.06 4.50
CA HIS A 43 -9.91 3.23 5.30
C HIS A 43 -8.71 3.03 6.24
N GLN A 44 -7.77 2.14 5.93
CA GLN A 44 -6.56 1.92 6.74
C GLN A 44 -5.30 2.61 6.22
N GLN A 45 -5.39 3.52 5.25
CA GLN A 45 -4.23 4.23 4.68
C GLN A 45 -3.47 4.99 5.77
N GLY A 46 -4.19 5.60 6.72
CA GLY A 46 -3.58 6.27 7.88
C GLY A 46 -2.87 5.30 8.82
N THR A 47 -3.50 4.16 9.15
CA THR A 47 -2.90 3.10 9.97
C THR A 47 -1.61 2.56 9.33
N ASP A 48 -1.63 2.30 8.03
CA ASP A 48 -0.46 1.86 7.29
C ASP A 48 0.63 2.94 7.27
N PHE A 49 0.28 4.18 6.96
CA PHE A 49 1.26 5.24 6.77
C PHE A 49 2.03 5.53 8.06
N ILE A 50 1.35 5.64 9.22
CA ILE A 50 2.03 5.88 10.50
C ILE A 50 2.98 4.74 10.91
N ARG A 51 2.74 3.51 10.40
CA ARG A 51 3.58 2.33 10.61
C ARG A 51 4.67 2.19 9.55
N SER A 52 4.60 2.95 8.46
CA SER A 52 5.57 2.92 7.37
C SER A 52 6.89 3.57 7.80
N LYS A 53 7.96 3.21 7.09
CA LYS A 53 9.27 3.88 7.22
C LYS A 53 9.25 5.33 6.73
N LYS A 54 8.17 5.78 6.07
CA LYS A 54 8.06 7.13 5.51
C LYS A 54 7.61 8.15 6.55
N TYR A 55 6.73 7.78 7.47
CA TYR A 55 6.15 8.71 8.45
C TYR A 55 7.23 9.41 9.27
N VAL A 56 8.13 8.65 9.89
CA VAL A 56 9.32 9.17 10.57
C VAL A 56 10.56 8.52 9.96
N ASN A 57 11.21 9.21 9.02
CA ASN A 57 12.28 8.63 8.19
C ASN A 57 13.70 9.10 8.56
N GLY A 58 13.86 9.77 9.70
CA GLY A 58 15.14 10.28 10.21
C GLY A 58 15.62 11.59 9.58
N THR A 59 15.04 12.01 8.45
CA THR A 59 15.36 13.31 7.80
C THR A 59 14.22 14.32 7.93
N GLN A 60 12.98 13.83 7.89
CA GLN A 60 11.78 14.64 8.01
C GLN A 60 10.61 13.81 8.52
N LEU A 61 9.63 14.48 9.11
CA LEU A 61 8.31 13.95 9.36
C LEU A 61 7.50 14.11 8.07
N LEU A 62 6.94 13.02 7.56
CA LEU A 62 6.03 13.06 6.42
C LEU A 62 4.59 12.91 6.89
N SER A 63 3.68 13.57 6.18
CA SER A 63 2.24 13.57 6.39
C SER A 63 1.52 13.22 5.08
N CYS A 64 0.21 13.03 5.13
CA CYS A 64 -0.60 12.73 3.94
C CYS A 64 -0.40 13.80 2.86
N ASP A 65 -0.33 15.07 3.26
CA ASP A 65 -0.16 16.21 2.37
C ASP A 65 1.26 16.36 1.81
N SER A 66 2.22 15.54 2.25
CA SER A 66 3.53 15.46 1.60
C SER A 66 3.43 14.84 0.20
N CYS A 67 2.45 13.96 -0.01
CA CYS A 67 2.18 13.32 -1.31
C CYS A 67 0.88 13.81 -1.95
N HIS A 68 -0.11 14.19 -1.15
CA HIS A 68 -1.42 14.62 -1.61
C HIS A 68 -1.61 16.14 -1.55
N ASP A 69 -2.36 16.69 -2.49
CA ASP A 69 -2.92 18.04 -2.42
C ASP A 69 -4.37 17.97 -1.94
N PRO A 70 -4.68 18.32 -0.69
CA PRO A 70 -6.04 18.23 -0.16
C PRO A 70 -7.05 19.14 -0.90
N HIS A 71 -6.57 20.14 -1.65
CA HIS A 71 -7.42 21.00 -2.46
C HIS A 71 -7.60 20.49 -3.90
N GLY A 72 -6.87 19.44 -4.30
CA GLY A 72 -7.00 18.79 -5.60
C GLY A 72 -6.81 19.74 -6.79
N ARG A 73 -5.86 20.68 -6.70
CA ARG A 73 -5.65 21.68 -7.75
C ARG A 73 -4.78 21.17 -8.90
N SER A 74 -4.14 20.01 -8.75
CA SER A 74 -3.43 19.32 -9.82
C SER A 74 -4.39 18.54 -10.72
N ASP A 75 -3.99 18.30 -11.96
CA ASP A 75 -4.62 17.39 -12.90
C ASP A 75 -4.27 15.91 -12.62
N VAL A 76 -3.41 15.66 -11.63
CA VAL A 76 -2.97 14.33 -11.24
C VAL A 76 -4.07 13.62 -10.44
N LYS A 77 -4.43 12.42 -10.89
CA LYS A 77 -5.46 11.59 -10.24
C LYS A 77 -5.15 11.33 -8.76
N HIS A 78 -6.21 11.10 -7.99
CA HIS A 78 -6.15 10.78 -6.55
C HIS A 78 -5.52 11.89 -5.69
N GLN A 79 -5.67 13.14 -6.14
CA GLN A 79 -5.15 14.32 -5.44
C GLN A 79 -3.65 14.22 -5.18
N LEU A 80 -2.88 13.57 -6.05
CA LEU A 80 -1.43 13.50 -5.86
C LEU A 80 -0.78 14.81 -6.29
N ARG A 81 0.30 15.20 -5.62
CA ARG A 81 1.08 16.40 -5.97
C ARG A 81 1.88 16.23 -7.26
N LEU A 82 2.31 15.00 -7.55
CA LEU A 82 3.10 14.62 -8.71
C LEU A 82 2.65 13.24 -9.23
N PRO A 83 2.87 12.94 -10.52
CA PRO A 83 2.54 11.63 -11.06
C PRO A 83 3.41 10.53 -10.43
N VAL A 84 2.82 9.33 -10.33
CA VAL A 84 3.48 8.09 -9.85
C VAL A 84 3.75 7.09 -10.96
N ARG A 85 3.29 7.39 -12.18
CA ARG A 85 3.35 6.53 -13.38
C ARG A 85 3.79 7.33 -14.61
N ASP A 86 4.70 8.27 -14.42
CA ASP A 86 5.43 8.96 -15.47
C ASP A 86 6.83 8.35 -15.63
N PRO A 87 7.54 8.59 -16.75
CA PRO A 87 8.88 8.03 -16.96
C PRO A 87 9.87 8.31 -15.83
N GLY A 88 9.71 9.43 -15.11
CA GLY A 88 10.55 9.82 -13.99
C GLY A 88 10.14 9.27 -12.63
N ASN A 89 8.97 8.61 -12.50
CA ASN A 89 8.37 8.28 -11.20
C ASN A 89 8.34 9.50 -10.26
N SER A 90 7.93 10.65 -10.79
CA SER A 90 8.20 11.98 -10.24
C SER A 90 7.87 12.13 -8.76
N LEU A 91 6.74 11.60 -8.30
CA LEU A 91 6.38 11.67 -6.89
C LEU A 91 7.40 10.99 -5.98
N CYS A 92 7.81 9.77 -6.34
CA CYS A 92 8.76 8.99 -5.54
C CYS A 92 10.19 9.51 -5.72
N ALA A 93 10.56 9.84 -6.96
CA ALA A 93 11.89 10.32 -7.32
C ALA A 93 12.19 11.72 -6.77
N SER A 94 11.17 12.51 -6.40
CA SER A 94 11.35 13.81 -5.74
C SER A 94 12.21 13.74 -4.47
N CYS A 95 12.16 12.61 -3.76
CA CYS A 95 13.01 12.33 -2.60
C CYS A 95 14.02 11.21 -2.85
N HIS A 96 13.67 10.21 -3.67
CA HIS A 96 14.52 9.05 -3.97
C HIS A 96 15.35 9.25 -5.26
N THR A 97 16.04 10.39 -5.36
CA THR A 97 16.74 10.83 -6.58
C THR A 97 17.86 9.90 -7.06
N ASN A 98 18.43 9.11 -6.15
CA ASN A 98 19.59 8.24 -6.43
C ASN A 98 19.21 6.77 -6.68
N VAL A 99 17.95 6.49 -7.05
CA VAL A 99 17.48 5.12 -7.32
C VAL A 99 17.41 4.85 -8.82
N ALA A 100 18.34 4.04 -9.32
CA ALA A 100 18.26 3.49 -10.67
C ALA A 100 17.43 2.19 -10.66
N ILE A 101 16.26 2.19 -11.30
CA ILE A 101 15.25 1.11 -11.20
C ILE A 101 15.83 -0.26 -11.59
N LYS A 102 16.56 -0.37 -12.70
CA LYS A 102 17.16 -1.64 -13.15
C LYS A 102 18.10 -2.23 -12.11
N ALA A 103 19.09 -1.45 -11.68
CA ALA A 103 20.05 -1.87 -10.66
C ALA A 103 19.37 -2.15 -9.30
N HIS A 104 18.37 -1.35 -8.94
CA HIS A 104 17.59 -1.54 -7.72
C HIS A 104 16.84 -2.87 -7.73
N THR A 105 16.12 -3.17 -8.82
CA THR A 105 15.33 -4.40 -8.95
C THR A 105 16.21 -5.64 -9.08
N ALA A 106 17.30 -5.59 -9.85
CA ALA A 106 18.30 -6.66 -9.88
C ALA A 106 18.83 -6.98 -8.47
N LYS A 107 19.15 -5.96 -7.67
CA LYS A 107 19.61 -6.16 -6.29
C LYS A 107 18.51 -6.65 -5.35
N ALA A 108 17.29 -6.14 -5.47
CA ALA A 108 16.22 -6.40 -4.51
C ALA A 108 15.51 -7.76 -4.74
N VAL A 109 15.35 -8.14 -6.02
CA VAL A 109 14.57 -9.32 -6.44
C VAL A 109 15.30 -10.22 -7.44
N GLY A 110 16.56 -9.95 -7.76
CA GLY A 110 17.42 -10.82 -8.56
C GLY A 110 17.27 -10.69 -10.08
N VAL A 111 16.36 -9.83 -10.55
CA VAL A 111 16.12 -9.61 -11.99
C VAL A 111 15.86 -8.14 -12.26
N GLU A 112 16.44 -7.62 -13.34
CA GLU A 112 16.14 -6.27 -13.83
C GLU A 112 14.69 -6.21 -14.31
N HIS A 113 13.98 -5.17 -13.93
CA HIS A 113 12.67 -4.85 -14.47
C HIS A 113 12.77 -3.63 -15.38
N GLU A 114 12.16 -3.74 -16.56
CA GLU A 114 11.93 -2.63 -17.47
C GLU A 114 10.48 -2.15 -17.38
N GLN A 115 10.23 -0.87 -17.68
CA GLN A 115 8.88 -0.29 -17.75
C GLN A 115 8.05 -0.46 -16.46
N ILE A 116 8.70 -0.54 -15.31
CA ILE A 116 8.05 -0.63 -13.99
C ILE A 116 8.12 0.70 -13.24
N ASN A 117 7.10 0.99 -12.44
CA ASN A 117 7.05 2.15 -11.56
C ASN A 117 7.25 1.74 -10.10
N CYS A 118 7.70 2.65 -9.24
CA CYS A 118 7.93 2.38 -7.82
C CYS A 118 6.66 1.81 -7.14
N VAL A 119 5.49 2.34 -7.52
CA VAL A 119 4.19 1.95 -6.97
C VAL A 119 3.75 0.53 -7.34
N ASP A 120 4.32 -0.06 -8.39
CA ASP A 120 3.97 -1.42 -8.82
C ASP A 120 4.45 -2.48 -7.81
N CYS A 121 5.50 -2.17 -7.04
CA CYS A 121 5.99 -3.02 -5.96
C CYS A 121 5.68 -2.46 -4.57
N HIS A 122 5.93 -1.17 -4.37
CA HIS A 122 5.84 -0.56 -3.04
C HIS A 122 4.42 -0.16 -2.65
N ALA A 123 3.49 -0.06 -3.59
CA ALA A 123 2.14 0.47 -3.33
C ALA A 123 1.06 -0.53 -3.77
N THR A 124 1.28 -1.80 -3.40
CA THR A 124 0.39 -2.91 -3.75
C THR A 124 -1.00 -2.71 -3.18
N LYS A 125 -2.02 -3.09 -3.95
CA LYS A 125 -3.41 -3.00 -3.52
C LYS A 125 -3.78 -4.16 -2.61
N THR A 126 -3.34 -4.11 -1.36
CA THR A 126 -3.64 -5.10 -0.32
C THR A 126 -4.99 -4.83 0.36
N MET A 127 -5.49 -3.61 0.30
CA MET A 127 -6.71 -3.17 0.99
C MET A 127 -7.91 -3.14 0.06
N GLN A 128 -9.11 -3.35 0.59
CA GLN A 128 -10.33 -3.44 -0.20
C GLN A 128 -11.46 -2.52 0.30
N THR A 129 -12.14 -1.82 -0.61
CA THR A 129 -13.45 -1.18 -0.36
C THR A 129 -14.56 -1.65 -1.31
N GLY A 130 -14.22 -2.27 -2.42
CA GLY A 130 -15.15 -2.77 -3.43
C GLY A 130 -14.57 -3.97 -4.18
N ALA A 131 -14.96 -4.16 -5.43
CA ALA A 131 -14.40 -5.25 -6.24
C ALA A 131 -12.97 -4.92 -6.67
N GLY A 132 -12.06 -5.87 -6.45
CA GLY A 132 -10.68 -5.81 -6.94
C GLY A 132 -10.55 -6.14 -8.43
N GLY A 133 -9.31 -6.27 -8.88
CA GLY A 133 -8.95 -6.76 -10.20
C GLY A 133 -8.41 -8.19 -10.17
N LYS A 134 -8.39 -8.83 -11.34
CA LYS A 134 -7.79 -10.15 -11.52
C LYS A 134 -6.26 -10.07 -11.46
N GLY A 135 -5.63 -10.94 -10.69
CA GLY A 135 -4.19 -11.18 -10.69
C GLY A 135 -3.78 -12.28 -11.67
N LEU A 136 -2.63 -12.90 -11.43
CA LEU A 136 -2.19 -14.08 -12.16
C LEU A 136 -3.08 -15.30 -11.87
N ALA A 137 -3.10 -16.24 -12.80
CA ALA A 137 -3.82 -17.49 -12.67
C ALA A 137 -2.82 -18.66 -12.62
N LYS A 138 -3.10 -19.64 -11.77
CA LYS A 138 -2.42 -20.94 -11.82
C LYS A 138 -2.87 -21.72 -13.06
N LYS A 139 -2.07 -22.71 -13.48
CA LYS A 139 -2.41 -23.64 -14.58
C LYS A 139 -3.71 -24.41 -14.33
N ASP A 140 -4.10 -24.63 -13.07
CA ASP A 140 -5.35 -25.28 -12.68
C ASP A 140 -6.60 -24.36 -12.82
N GLY A 141 -6.41 -23.12 -13.26
CA GLY A 141 -7.47 -22.14 -13.47
C GLY A 141 -7.83 -21.31 -12.23
N LYS A 142 -7.24 -21.58 -11.05
CA LYS A 142 -7.46 -20.76 -9.85
C LYS A 142 -6.75 -19.42 -10.01
N ASN A 143 -7.47 -18.35 -9.69
CA ASN A 143 -6.97 -16.99 -9.86
C ASN A 143 -6.54 -16.38 -8.52
N TYR A 144 -5.40 -15.70 -8.54
CA TYR A 144 -5.06 -14.68 -7.56
C TYR A 144 -5.85 -13.40 -7.84
N TRP A 145 -6.00 -12.57 -6.81
CA TRP A 145 -6.73 -11.31 -6.89
C TRP A 145 -5.87 -10.16 -6.37
N VAL A 146 -6.14 -8.98 -6.92
CA VAL A 146 -5.56 -7.71 -6.50
C VAL A 146 -6.71 -6.85 -6.00
N ASN A 147 -6.62 -6.24 -4.83
CA ASN A 147 -7.73 -5.41 -4.34
C ASN A 147 -7.74 -4.03 -5.04
N ASP A 148 -8.54 -3.09 -4.54
CA ASP A 148 -8.77 -1.79 -5.17
C ASP A 148 -8.06 -0.63 -4.46
N ILE A 149 -7.67 -0.78 -3.19
CA ILE A 149 -6.95 0.25 -2.41
C ILE A 149 -5.50 -0.17 -2.19
N THR A 150 -4.60 0.74 -2.54
CA THR A 150 -3.16 0.66 -2.25
C THR A 150 -2.89 0.68 -0.75
N GLY A 151 -2.13 -0.30 -0.26
CA GLY A 151 -1.54 -0.28 1.07
C GLY A 151 -0.51 0.85 1.18
N HIS A 152 -0.46 1.52 2.33
CA HIS A 152 0.39 2.70 2.55
C HIS A 152 1.60 2.38 3.45
N LEU A 153 1.98 1.10 3.57
CA LEU A 153 3.20 0.67 4.26
C LEU A 153 4.46 0.95 3.44
N PHE A 154 4.31 1.06 2.11
CA PHE A 154 5.38 1.31 1.15
C PHE A 154 6.49 0.23 1.14
N ASP A 155 6.20 -0.96 1.65
CA ASP A 155 7.06 -2.13 1.61
C ASP A 155 6.67 -3.07 0.45
N VAL A 156 7.40 -4.19 0.34
CA VAL A 156 7.24 -5.15 -0.75
C VAL A 156 6.97 -6.52 -0.15
N PRO A 157 5.69 -6.93 -0.01
CA PRO A 157 5.37 -8.26 0.49
C PRO A 157 5.87 -9.32 -0.50
N ARG A 158 6.66 -10.26 0.00
CA ARG A 158 7.33 -11.30 -0.81
C ARG A 158 6.45 -12.53 -0.98
N LYS A 159 6.75 -13.34 -2.00
CA LYS A 159 6.11 -14.64 -2.23
C LYS A 159 6.23 -15.64 -1.07
N THR A 160 7.21 -15.44 -0.19
CA THR A 160 7.42 -16.24 1.02
C THR A 160 6.59 -15.78 2.21
N ASN A 161 5.77 -14.72 2.08
CA ASN A 161 4.92 -14.21 3.15
C ASN A 161 3.87 -15.27 3.54
N GLN A 162 3.61 -15.43 4.83
CA GLN A 162 2.66 -16.41 5.38
C GLN A 162 1.19 -16.18 4.93
N ALA A 163 0.84 -14.97 4.53
CA ALA A 163 -0.47 -14.65 3.95
C ALA A 163 -0.58 -15.00 2.45
N VAL A 164 0.48 -15.58 1.86
CA VAL A 164 0.55 -15.93 0.43
C VAL A 164 0.98 -17.38 0.25
N LYS A 165 2.12 -17.77 0.82
CA LYS A 165 2.71 -19.09 0.64
C LYS A 165 1.79 -20.18 1.20
N GLY A 166 1.37 -21.12 0.35
CA GLY A 166 0.45 -22.20 0.72
C GLY A 166 -0.98 -21.73 1.00
N VAL A 167 -1.32 -20.48 0.66
CA VAL A 167 -2.69 -19.96 0.77
C VAL A 167 -3.37 -20.12 -0.59
N GLU A 168 -4.61 -20.63 -0.58
CA GLU A 168 -5.41 -20.76 -1.80
C GLU A 168 -5.47 -19.42 -2.58
N PRO A 169 -5.30 -19.42 -3.92
CA PRO A 169 -5.18 -18.19 -4.72
C PRO A 169 -6.28 -17.16 -4.47
N GLY A 170 -7.52 -17.62 -4.31
CA GLY A 170 -8.68 -16.76 -4.04
C GLY A 170 -8.69 -16.08 -2.65
N LYS A 171 -7.81 -16.52 -1.74
CA LYS A 171 -7.72 -16.05 -0.34
C LYS A 171 -6.36 -15.45 -0.01
N ALA A 172 -5.37 -15.58 -0.90
CA ALA A 172 -4.03 -15.06 -0.70
C ALA A 172 -4.03 -13.52 -0.68
N MET A 173 -3.16 -12.96 0.14
CA MET A 173 -2.93 -11.51 0.16
C MET A 173 -2.39 -11.05 -1.20
N PRO A 174 -2.91 -9.95 -1.78
CA PRO A 174 -2.32 -9.32 -2.96
C PRO A 174 -0.87 -8.94 -2.73
N ILE A 175 0.04 -9.34 -3.62
CA ILE A 175 1.45 -8.97 -3.61
C ILE A 175 1.92 -8.60 -5.02
N PRO A 176 3.02 -7.83 -5.17
CA PRO A 176 3.54 -7.47 -6.50
C PRO A 176 3.77 -8.68 -7.40
N TYR A 177 4.23 -9.79 -6.83
CA TYR A 177 4.58 -11.00 -7.56
C TYR A 177 3.37 -11.68 -8.22
N ILE A 178 2.15 -11.49 -7.69
CA ILE A 178 0.92 -12.10 -8.22
C ILE A 178 0.02 -11.10 -8.96
N ASN A 179 0.47 -9.84 -9.06
CA ASN A 179 -0.19 -8.85 -9.91
C ASN A 179 -0.10 -9.27 -11.38
N ALA A 180 -1.07 -8.85 -12.18
CA ALA A 180 -1.10 -9.11 -13.62
C ALA A 180 -0.07 -8.25 -14.38
N CYS A 181 1.22 -8.46 -14.13
CA CYS A 181 2.34 -7.70 -14.70
C CYS A 181 2.93 -8.34 -15.98
N GLY A 182 2.13 -9.13 -16.70
CA GLY A 182 2.60 -9.97 -17.82
C GLY A 182 2.86 -11.42 -17.39
N THR A 183 3.59 -12.18 -18.20
CA THR A 183 3.76 -13.65 -18.05
C THR A 183 5.06 -14.06 -17.33
N CYS A 184 5.80 -13.12 -16.74
CA CYS A 184 7.15 -13.39 -16.23
C CYS A 184 7.20 -14.10 -14.87
N HIS A 185 6.08 -14.14 -14.13
CA HIS A 185 6.02 -14.70 -12.78
C HIS A 185 5.29 -16.04 -12.80
N ASP A 186 5.99 -17.12 -12.44
CA ASP A 186 5.36 -18.43 -12.22
C ASP A 186 4.77 -18.48 -10.82
N VAL A 187 3.47 -18.78 -10.75
CA VAL A 187 2.66 -18.79 -9.53
C VAL A 187 2.16 -20.19 -9.15
N ASP A 188 2.50 -21.23 -9.91
CA ASP A 188 1.93 -22.57 -9.69
C ASP A 188 2.36 -23.16 -8.34
N ASP A 189 3.62 -22.93 -7.95
CA ASP A 189 4.23 -23.45 -6.71
C ASP A 189 4.17 -22.49 -5.52
N LEU A 190 3.35 -21.43 -5.60
CA LEU A 190 3.09 -20.51 -4.47
C LEU A 190 2.17 -21.12 -3.42
#